data_AF-A0A3B6QDZ5-F1
#
_entry.id   AF-A0A3B6QDZ5-F1
#
_cell.length_a   1.000
_cell.length_b   1.000
_cell.length_c   1.000
_cell.angle_alpha   90.00
_cell.angle_beta   90.00
_cell.angle_gamma   90.00
#
_symmetry.space_group_name_H-M   'P 1'
#
loop_
_entity.id
_entity.type
_entity.pdbx_description
1 polymer ?
#
loop_
_entity_poly.entity_id
_entity_poly.type
_entity_poly.pdbx_seq_one_letter_code
_entity_poly.pdbx_strand_id
1 'polypeptide(L)'
;MSSLRNSRRKTDVIGECIDKLHEKRRAVREEGMDTLVAALEGFVPVDELDYRYFTVFDRCCASLRKGACREATLAYRAIGLLALTVGAATADGVDCSKDILEKALPVLEETLHAPSSGAATMVAALDCLAAVTLAGTRRPEDAAPSVEAVWGAIRRAQDETKPSPEVLAAAVRAFALLLTTVGDLTSYPCTFKEAIIPFHDLAELLECEHPAVRIAAGEALAVCAELSLTQHASPEDIQVIEMILSDLAADASSDQNLTEEQVEFFQQIADIMSQGGCPETEESVPSSYTSGRSVLRVSTWARLVQLNFLKRFLNKGFRKHLQDNLLFREQVDSSDAVDEADEQPSGKGRRRGGGREKRWSSAMRRDRDICWENKNGFSVYD
;
A
#
# COMPACT_ATOMS: atom_id res chain seq x y z
N MET A 1 -7.48 45.37 -14.07
CA MET A 1 -7.77 44.17 -14.90
C MET A 1 -6.52 43.49 -15.50
N SER A 2 -5.29 43.83 -15.11
CA SER A 2 -4.07 43.08 -15.51
C SER A 2 -3.62 42.04 -14.47
N SER A 3 -4.04 42.16 -13.21
CA SER A 3 -3.62 41.25 -12.12
C SER A 3 -4.33 39.89 -12.13
N LEU A 4 -5.47 39.75 -12.82
CA LEU A 4 -6.21 38.47 -12.97
C LEU A 4 -5.72 37.64 -14.16
N ARG A 5 -4.87 38.21 -15.03
CA ARG A 5 -4.35 37.53 -16.22
C ARG A 5 -2.98 36.86 -15.98
N ASN A 6 -2.33 37.19 -14.87
CA ASN A 6 -1.00 36.65 -14.51
C ASN A 6 -1.05 35.39 -13.62
N SER A 7 -2.23 34.95 -13.19
CA SER A 7 -2.40 33.70 -12.43
C SER A 7 -2.68 32.47 -13.32
N ARG A 8 -2.74 32.64 -14.64
CA ARG A 8 -3.08 31.61 -15.66
C ARG A 8 -1.88 30.95 -16.34
N ARG A 9 -0.70 30.94 -15.70
CA ARG A 9 0.44 30.13 -16.14
C ARG A 9 1.15 29.47 -14.97
N LYS A 10 0.42 28.72 -14.14
CA LYS A 10 0.92 27.37 -13.86
C LYS A 10 0.55 26.58 -15.11
N THR A 11 1.54 26.11 -15.86
CA THR A 11 1.31 25.16 -16.95
C THR A 11 0.50 24.00 -16.38
N ASP A 12 -0.62 23.66 -17.02
CA ASP A 12 -1.45 22.53 -16.59
C ASP A 12 -0.72 21.23 -16.94
N VAL A 13 0.21 20.85 -16.08
CA VAL A 13 1.12 19.72 -16.29
C VAL A 13 0.34 18.43 -16.56
N ILE A 14 -0.76 18.21 -15.84
CA ILE A 14 -1.61 17.03 -16.03
C ILE A 14 -2.28 17.06 -17.41
N GLY A 15 -2.79 18.21 -17.85
CA GLY A 15 -3.34 18.38 -19.19
C GLY A 15 -2.32 18.09 -20.29
N GLU A 16 -1.12 18.66 -20.17
CA GLU A 16 -0.02 18.42 -21.12
C GLU A 16 0.42 16.94 -21.15
N CYS A 17 0.45 16.27 -20.00
CA CYS A 17 0.70 14.83 -19.93
C CYS A 17 -0.39 14.05 -20.66
N ILE A 18 -1.67 14.36 -20.43
CA ILE A 18 -2.80 13.69 -21.11
C ILE A 18 -2.68 13.84 -22.62
N ASP A 19 -2.35 15.03 -23.12
CA ASP A 19 -2.16 15.27 -24.57
C ASP A 19 -1.01 14.41 -25.12
N LYS A 20 0.14 14.37 -24.44
CA LYS A 20 1.27 13.51 -24.83
C LYS A 20 0.92 12.03 -24.80
N LEU A 21 0.08 11.57 -23.86
CA LEU A 21 -0.36 10.17 -23.78
C LEU A 21 -1.31 9.77 -24.92
N HIS A 22 -1.95 10.73 -25.60
CA HIS A 22 -2.79 10.48 -26.78
C HIS A 22 -1.97 10.37 -28.08
N GLU A 23 -0.69 10.72 -28.06
CA GLU A 23 0.15 10.74 -29.25
C GLU A 23 0.41 9.34 -29.84
N LYS A 24 0.52 9.28 -31.16
CA LYS A 24 0.79 8.01 -31.87
C LYS A 24 2.23 7.54 -31.66
N ARG A 25 3.17 8.47 -31.48
CA ARG A 25 4.60 8.19 -31.34
C ARG A 25 4.91 7.69 -29.92
N ARG A 26 5.48 6.49 -29.82
CA ARG A 26 5.86 5.87 -28.54
C ARG A 26 6.74 6.77 -27.67
N ALA A 27 7.80 7.34 -28.26
CA ALA A 27 8.74 8.20 -27.50
C ALA A 27 8.04 9.39 -26.82
N VAL A 28 7.02 9.96 -27.47
CA VAL A 28 6.24 11.09 -26.90
C VAL A 28 5.33 10.62 -25.77
N ARG A 29 4.71 9.44 -25.92
CA ARG A 29 3.92 8.84 -24.83
C ARG A 29 4.77 8.50 -23.62
N GLU A 30 5.95 7.92 -23.84
CA GLU A 30 6.89 7.62 -22.76
C GLU A 30 7.34 8.89 -22.04
N GLU A 31 7.66 9.96 -22.78
CA GLU A 31 7.99 11.27 -22.19
C GLU A 31 6.81 11.87 -21.39
N GLY A 32 5.58 11.73 -21.91
CA GLY A 32 4.37 12.10 -21.20
C GLY A 32 4.18 11.31 -19.91
N MET A 33 4.46 10.00 -19.94
CA MET A 33 4.36 9.13 -18.77
C MET A 33 5.43 9.45 -17.72
N ASP A 34 6.68 9.72 -18.13
CA ASP A 34 7.75 10.17 -17.23
C ASP A 34 7.36 11.48 -16.52
N THR A 35 6.79 12.43 -17.28
CA THR A 35 6.32 13.71 -16.73
C THR A 35 5.17 13.52 -15.76
N LEU A 36 4.23 12.61 -16.08
CA LEU A 36 3.11 12.27 -15.21
C LEU A 36 3.58 11.61 -13.91
N VAL A 37 4.48 10.63 -13.98
CA VAL A 37 5.07 9.96 -12.82
C VAL A 37 5.77 10.99 -11.93
N ALA A 38 6.59 11.87 -12.49
CA ALA A 38 7.27 12.92 -11.73
C ALA A 38 6.29 13.89 -11.06
N ALA A 39 5.20 14.25 -11.74
CA ALA A 39 4.15 15.08 -11.17
C ALA A 39 3.47 14.39 -9.99
N LEU A 40 3.05 13.13 -10.16
CA LEU A 40 2.38 12.35 -9.11
C LEU A 40 3.30 12.06 -7.92
N GLU A 41 4.57 11.71 -8.13
CA GLU A 41 5.57 11.59 -7.06
C GLU A 41 5.75 12.92 -6.31
N GLY A 42 5.71 14.03 -7.06
CA GLY A 42 5.73 15.37 -6.49
C GLY A 42 4.46 15.77 -5.77
N PHE A 43 3.52 14.85 -5.49
CA PHE A 43 2.19 15.08 -4.92
C PHE A 43 1.39 16.19 -5.62
N VAL A 44 0.42 15.78 -6.44
CA VAL A 44 -0.60 16.64 -7.05
C VAL A 44 -1.86 16.59 -6.17
N PRO A 45 -2.33 17.72 -5.62
CA PRO A 45 -3.57 17.74 -4.85
C PRO A 45 -4.74 17.21 -5.68
N VAL A 46 -5.66 16.48 -5.05
CA VAL A 46 -6.81 15.87 -5.73
C VAL A 46 -7.68 16.92 -6.44
N ASP A 47 -7.79 18.12 -5.90
CA ASP A 47 -8.49 19.26 -6.52
C ASP A 47 -7.84 19.71 -7.85
N GLU A 48 -6.52 19.59 -7.98
CA GLU A 48 -5.82 19.89 -9.24
C GLU A 48 -5.98 18.75 -10.25
N LEU A 49 -6.14 17.52 -9.79
CA LEU A 49 -6.39 16.35 -10.64
C LEU A 49 -7.83 16.36 -11.16
N ASP A 50 -8.79 16.77 -10.33
CA ASP A 50 -10.23 16.89 -10.62
C ASP A 50 -10.78 15.59 -11.28
N TYR A 51 -11.84 15.65 -12.09
CA TYR A 51 -12.38 14.50 -12.83
C TYR A 51 -11.41 13.84 -13.84
N ARG A 52 -10.17 14.32 -13.97
CA ARG A 52 -9.22 13.84 -14.97
C ARG A 52 -8.51 12.54 -14.56
N TYR A 53 -8.60 12.12 -13.30
CA TYR A 53 -7.98 10.87 -12.83
C TYR A 53 -8.45 9.66 -13.66
N PHE A 54 -9.73 9.57 -14.05
CA PHE A 54 -10.20 8.49 -14.91
C PHE A 54 -9.57 8.55 -16.31
N THR A 55 -9.41 9.75 -16.86
CA THR A 55 -8.74 9.92 -18.16
C THR A 55 -7.27 9.49 -18.07
N VAL A 56 -6.58 9.90 -17.00
CA VAL A 56 -5.19 9.49 -16.74
C VAL A 56 -5.10 7.97 -16.60
N PHE A 57 -5.97 7.36 -15.79
CA PHE A 57 -6.05 5.92 -15.61
C PHE A 57 -6.28 5.17 -16.93
N ASP A 58 -7.29 5.58 -17.71
CA ASP A 58 -7.59 4.97 -19.01
C ASP A 58 -6.42 5.07 -19.99
N ARG A 59 -5.69 6.20 -19.95
CA ARG A 59 -4.47 6.36 -20.77
C ARG A 59 -3.35 5.42 -20.32
N CYS A 60 -3.12 5.27 -19.01
CA CYS A 60 -2.14 4.32 -18.50
C CYS A 60 -2.50 2.89 -18.92
N CYS A 61 -3.75 2.47 -18.76
CA CYS A 61 -4.24 1.17 -19.21
C CYS A 61 -4.09 0.97 -20.73
N ALA A 62 -4.27 2.01 -21.54
CA ALA A 62 -4.02 1.95 -22.98
C ALA A 62 -2.53 1.74 -23.32
N SER A 63 -1.63 2.32 -22.53
CA SER A 63 -0.18 2.11 -22.63
C SER A 63 0.26 0.71 -22.20
N LEU A 64 -0.47 0.05 -21.29
CA LEU A 64 -0.21 -1.35 -20.94
C LEU A 64 -0.49 -2.31 -22.11
N ARG A 65 -1.63 -2.15 -22.79
CA ARG A 65 -2.02 -3.04 -23.92
C ARG A 65 -1.18 -2.85 -25.19
N LYS A 66 -0.52 -1.69 -25.34
CA LYS A 66 0.18 -1.27 -26.58
C LYS A 66 1.68 -1.02 -26.40
N GLY A 67 2.15 -1.04 -25.16
CA GLY A 67 3.45 -0.50 -24.77
C GLY A 67 4.60 -1.48 -24.93
N ALA A 68 5.80 -0.94 -25.08
CA ALA A 68 7.02 -1.70 -24.80
C ALA A 68 7.22 -1.86 -23.28
N CYS A 69 8.12 -2.75 -22.85
CA CYS A 69 8.44 -2.99 -21.44
C CYS A 69 8.63 -1.69 -20.64
N ARG A 70 9.33 -0.69 -21.19
CA ARG A 70 9.51 0.63 -20.55
C ARG A 70 8.19 1.41 -20.37
N GLU A 71 7.42 1.56 -21.45
CA GLU A 71 6.13 2.24 -21.43
C GLU A 71 5.16 1.57 -20.43
N ALA A 72 5.15 0.23 -20.37
CA ALA A 72 4.34 -0.53 -19.43
C ALA A 72 4.78 -0.34 -17.96
N THR A 73 6.09 -0.40 -17.70
CA THR A 73 6.67 -0.16 -16.37
C THR A 73 6.29 1.22 -15.83
N LEU A 74 6.39 2.26 -16.67
CA LEU A 74 5.99 3.61 -16.32
C LEU A 74 4.48 3.73 -16.08
N ALA A 75 3.66 3.06 -16.90
CA ALA A 75 2.21 3.05 -16.74
C ALA A 75 1.77 2.41 -15.42
N TYR A 76 2.36 1.27 -15.03
CA TYR A 76 2.10 0.65 -13.72
C TYR A 76 2.48 1.58 -12.58
N ARG A 77 3.66 2.19 -12.65
CA ARG A 77 4.09 3.18 -11.66
C ARG A 77 3.10 4.34 -11.55
N ALA A 78 2.65 4.89 -12.68
CA ALA A 78 1.67 5.97 -12.72
C ALA A 78 0.31 5.56 -12.12
N ILE A 79 -0.18 4.34 -12.39
CA ILE A 79 -1.46 3.84 -11.83
C ILE A 79 -1.37 3.71 -10.31
N GLY A 80 -0.30 3.11 -9.77
CA GLY A 80 -0.13 3.00 -8.33
C GLY A 80 -0.01 4.36 -7.65
N LEU A 81 0.77 5.29 -8.23
CA LEU A 81 0.88 6.66 -7.72
C LEU A 81 -0.44 7.41 -7.78
N LEU A 82 -1.21 7.24 -8.86
CA LEU A 82 -2.53 7.84 -9.02
C LEU A 82 -3.47 7.36 -7.92
N ALA A 83 -3.51 6.05 -7.64
CA ALA A 83 -4.33 5.47 -6.59
C ALA A 83 -3.98 6.02 -5.19
N LEU A 84 -2.68 6.08 -4.87
CA LEU A 84 -2.20 6.67 -3.62
C LEU A 84 -2.52 8.17 -3.53
N THR A 85 -2.50 8.89 -4.65
CA THR A 85 -2.75 10.34 -4.71
C THR A 85 -4.22 10.68 -4.54
N VAL A 86 -5.13 9.97 -5.22
CA VAL A 86 -6.57 10.19 -5.05
C VAL A 86 -7.05 9.78 -3.65
N GLY A 87 -6.37 8.81 -3.04
CA GLY A 87 -6.63 8.35 -1.67
C GLY A 87 -8.06 7.86 -1.47
N ALA A 88 -8.46 7.76 -0.19
CA ALA A 88 -9.83 7.42 0.18
C ALA A 88 -10.78 8.60 -0.06
N ALA A 89 -11.96 8.28 -0.60
CA ALA A 89 -13.05 9.15 -1.08
C ALA A 89 -12.95 10.68 -0.86
N THR A 90 -13.11 11.44 -1.94
CA THR A 90 -13.18 12.91 -1.93
C THR A 90 -14.42 13.44 -1.21
N ALA A 91 -14.49 14.76 -0.95
CA ALA A 91 -15.61 15.43 -0.28
C ALA A 91 -16.99 15.10 -0.88
N ASP A 92 -17.01 14.75 -2.17
CA ASP A 92 -18.19 14.38 -2.96
C ASP A 92 -18.64 12.92 -2.78
N GLY A 93 -17.88 12.11 -2.03
CA GLY A 93 -18.21 10.72 -1.71
C GLY A 93 -17.91 9.72 -2.82
N VAL A 94 -17.15 10.11 -3.85
CA VAL A 94 -16.67 9.21 -4.91
C VAL A 94 -15.42 8.50 -4.42
N ASP A 95 -15.43 7.16 -4.43
CA ASP A 95 -14.31 6.33 -4.01
C ASP A 95 -13.37 6.00 -5.18
N CYS A 96 -12.62 7.01 -5.63
CA CYS A 96 -11.77 6.91 -6.81
C CYS A 96 -10.73 5.79 -6.71
N SER A 97 -10.13 5.60 -5.54
CA SER A 97 -9.12 4.54 -5.32
C SER A 97 -9.69 3.13 -5.43
N LYS A 98 -10.93 2.90 -4.95
CA LYS A 98 -11.61 1.61 -5.10
C LYS A 98 -11.97 1.34 -6.57
N ASP A 99 -12.49 2.34 -7.27
CA ASP A 99 -12.77 2.23 -8.70
C ASP A 99 -11.49 1.93 -9.52
N ILE A 100 -10.36 2.53 -9.13
CA ILE A 100 -9.05 2.25 -9.75
C ILE A 100 -8.64 0.80 -9.47
N LEU A 101 -8.75 0.32 -8.23
CA LEU A 101 -8.45 -1.08 -7.87
C LEU A 101 -9.27 -2.06 -8.72
N GLU A 102 -10.61 -1.90 -8.74
CA GLU A 102 -11.52 -2.78 -9.48
C GLU A 102 -11.23 -2.80 -10.98
N LYS A 103 -10.84 -1.67 -11.56
CA LYS A 103 -10.52 -1.56 -12.99
C LYS A 103 -9.09 -1.98 -13.33
N ALA A 104 -8.14 -1.82 -12.41
CA ALA A 104 -6.73 -2.15 -12.62
C ALA A 104 -6.48 -3.65 -12.50
N LEU A 105 -7.19 -4.32 -11.59
CA LEU A 105 -6.96 -5.72 -11.25
C LEU A 105 -6.94 -6.65 -12.48
N PRO A 106 -7.93 -6.62 -13.41
CA PRO A 106 -7.89 -7.52 -14.58
C PRO A 106 -6.68 -7.30 -15.49
N VAL A 107 -6.18 -6.05 -15.58
CA VAL A 107 -5.02 -5.70 -16.42
C VAL A 107 -3.71 -6.13 -15.75
N LEU A 108 -3.66 -6.06 -14.42
CA LEU A 108 -2.54 -6.54 -13.61
C LEU A 108 -2.47 -8.07 -13.66
N GLU A 109 -3.60 -8.76 -13.45
CA GLU A 109 -3.70 -10.22 -13.55
C GLU A 109 -3.26 -10.73 -14.93
N GLU A 110 -3.69 -10.09 -16.01
CA GLU A 110 -3.25 -10.46 -17.36
C GLU A 110 -1.72 -10.47 -17.48
N THR A 111 -1.06 -9.50 -16.85
CA THR A 111 0.41 -9.36 -16.91
C THR A 111 1.13 -10.32 -15.99
N LEU A 112 0.58 -10.57 -14.79
CA LEU A 112 1.13 -11.52 -13.83
C LEU A 112 1.01 -12.98 -14.32
N HIS A 113 -0.03 -13.30 -15.09
CA HIS A 113 -0.21 -14.62 -15.71
C HIS A 113 0.50 -14.77 -17.07
N ALA A 114 0.93 -13.67 -17.69
CA ALA A 114 1.55 -13.72 -19.02
C ALA A 114 2.94 -14.40 -18.98
N PRO A 115 3.18 -15.47 -19.75
CA PRO A 115 4.39 -16.29 -19.66
C PRO A 115 5.66 -15.62 -20.20
N SER A 116 5.57 -14.43 -20.80
CA SER A 116 6.68 -13.73 -21.46
C SER A 116 6.92 -12.32 -20.90
N SER A 117 6.32 -11.98 -19.77
CA SER A 117 6.54 -10.71 -19.09
C SER A 117 7.98 -10.64 -18.56
N GLY A 118 8.71 -9.58 -18.91
CA GLY A 118 10.04 -9.36 -18.37
C GLY A 118 10.01 -9.06 -16.86
N ALA A 119 11.06 -9.44 -16.13
CA ALA A 119 11.16 -9.27 -14.68
C ALA A 119 10.84 -7.83 -14.20
N ALA A 120 11.36 -6.81 -14.90
CA ALA A 120 11.07 -5.41 -14.58
C ALA A 120 9.58 -5.05 -14.69
N THR A 121 8.89 -5.57 -15.71
CA THR A 121 7.44 -5.36 -15.88
C THR A 121 6.66 -6.08 -14.77
N MET A 122 7.08 -7.31 -14.41
CA MET A 122 6.46 -8.08 -13.33
C MET A 122 6.59 -7.39 -11.98
N VAL A 123 7.80 -6.93 -11.64
CA VAL A 123 8.05 -6.16 -10.41
C VAL A 123 7.21 -4.88 -10.38
N ALA A 124 7.13 -4.15 -11.49
CA ALA A 124 6.30 -2.94 -11.57
C ALA A 124 4.81 -3.23 -11.45
N ALA A 125 4.32 -4.33 -12.03
CA ALA A 125 2.94 -4.78 -11.88
C ALA A 125 2.63 -5.17 -10.43
N LEU A 126 3.52 -5.91 -9.76
CA LEU A 126 3.37 -6.29 -8.35
C LEU A 126 3.36 -5.08 -7.42
N ASP A 127 4.31 -4.15 -7.60
CA ASP A 127 4.35 -2.91 -6.83
C ASP A 127 3.11 -2.04 -7.10
N CYS A 128 2.62 -2.01 -8.35
CA CYS A 128 1.37 -1.32 -8.70
C CYS A 128 0.16 -1.97 -8.02
N LEU A 129 0.03 -3.29 -8.08
CA LEU A 129 -1.04 -4.04 -7.42
C LEU A 129 -1.07 -3.74 -5.92
N ALA A 130 0.10 -3.84 -5.27
CA ALA A 130 0.25 -3.51 -3.86
C ALA A 130 -0.22 -2.07 -3.55
N ALA A 131 0.19 -1.08 -4.35
CA ALA A 131 -0.21 0.32 -4.17
C ALA A 131 -1.72 0.55 -4.36
N VAL A 132 -2.31 0.00 -5.43
CA VAL A 132 -3.75 0.19 -5.70
C VAL A 132 -4.61 -0.51 -4.66
N THR A 133 -4.20 -1.67 -4.16
CA THR A 133 -4.93 -2.40 -3.13
C THR A 133 -4.80 -1.70 -1.78
N LEU A 134 -3.60 -1.21 -1.41
CA LEU A 134 -3.42 -0.38 -0.21
C LEU A 134 -4.37 0.83 -0.20
N ALA A 135 -4.46 1.54 -1.33
CA ALA A 135 -5.33 2.70 -1.47
C ALA A 135 -6.83 2.34 -1.54
N GLY A 136 -7.17 1.28 -2.27
CA GLY A 136 -8.54 0.97 -2.71
C GLY A 136 -9.33 0.02 -1.81
N THR A 137 -8.66 -0.83 -1.01
CA THR A 137 -9.34 -1.80 -0.15
C THR A 137 -10.21 -1.08 0.89
N ARG A 138 -11.46 -1.51 1.09
CA ARG A 138 -12.34 -1.04 2.19
C ARG A 138 -12.77 -2.16 3.11
N ARG A 139 -12.61 -3.40 2.67
CA ARG A 139 -12.93 -4.58 3.46
C ARG A 139 -11.95 -5.69 3.10
N PRO A 140 -11.76 -6.69 3.97
CA PRO A 140 -10.88 -7.82 3.69
C PRO A 140 -11.20 -8.51 2.35
N GLU A 141 -12.47 -8.56 1.94
CA GLU A 141 -12.89 -9.15 0.66
C GLU A 141 -12.42 -8.36 -0.56
N ASP A 142 -12.23 -7.05 -0.44
CA ASP A 142 -11.71 -6.23 -1.54
C ASP A 142 -10.23 -6.55 -1.83
N ALA A 143 -9.48 -7.02 -0.80
CA ALA A 143 -8.07 -7.40 -0.93
C ALA A 143 -7.91 -8.83 -1.47
N ALA A 144 -8.89 -9.71 -1.26
CA ALA A 144 -8.79 -11.13 -1.58
C ALA A 144 -8.38 -11.43 -3.02
N PRO A 145 -8.96 -10.79 -4.06
CA PRO A 145 -8.53 -11.01 -5.45
C PRO A 145 -7.08 -10.57 -5.70
N SER A 146 -6.64 -9.50 -5.03
CA SER A 146 -5.25 -9.05 -5.14
C SER A 146 -4.28 -10.04 -4.48
N VAL A 147 -4.67 -10.61 -3.34
CA VAL A 147 -3.91 -11.64 -2.64
C VAL A 147 -3.79 -12.90 -3.49
N GLU A 148 -4.90 -13.34 -4.10
CA GLU A 148 -4.90 -14.48 -5.03
C GLU A 148 -3.97 -14.25 -6.23
N ALA A 149 -4.03 -13.07 -6.85
CA ALA A 149 -3.17 -12.70 -7.96
C ALA A 149 -1.67 -12.69 -7.58
N VAL A 150 -1.34 -12.19 -6.39
CA VAL A 150 0.04 -12.20 -5.87
C VAL A 150 0.52 -13.64 -5.60
N TRP A 151 -0.30 -14.48 -4.97
CA TRP A 151 0.06 -15.89 -4.75
C TRP A 151 0.19 -16.68 -6.05
N GLY A 152 -0.64 -16.39 -7.05
CA GLY A 152 -0.46 -16.91 -8.40
C GLY A 152 0.91 -16.55 -9.00
N ALA A 153 1.36 -15.31 -8.80
CA ALA A 153 2.68 -14.87 -9.24
C ALA A 153 3.83 -15.52 -8.45
N ILE A 154 3.67 -15.72 -7.13
CA ILE A 154 4.65 -16.41 -6.28
C ILE A 154 4.86 -17.86 -6.75
N ARG A 155 3.78 -18.64 -6.83
CA ARG A 155 3.84 -20.05 -7.26
C ARG A 155 4.47 -20.18 -8.64
N ARG A 156 4.08 -19.31 -9.57
CA ARG A 156 4.68 -19.25 -10.90
C ARG A 156 6.19 -18.98 -10.83
N ALA A 157 6.62 -18.00 -10.04
CA ALA A 157 8.04 -17.65 -9.93
C ALA A 157 8.87 -18.77 -9.30
N GLN A 158 8.28 -19.60 -8.43
CA GLN A 158 8.90 -20.81 -7.87
C GLN A 158 8.98 -21.96 -8.89
N ASP A 159 7.95 -22.14 -9.73
CA ASP A 159 7.89 -23.18 -10.77
C ASP A 159 8.79 -22.91 -11.99
N GLU A 160 9.31 -21.69 -12.14
CA GLU A 160 10.19 -21.33 -13.24
C GLU A 160 11.54 -22.08 -13.14
N THR A 161 11.96 -22.73 -14.24
CA THR A 161 13.26 -23.45 -14.33
C THR A 161 14.48 -22.64 -13.91
N LYS A 162 14.36 -21.31 -13.92
CA LYS A 162 15.30 -20.37 -13.34
C LYS A 162 14.49 -19.29 -12.61
N PRO A 163 14.26 -19.44 -11.30
CA PRO A 163 13.45 -18.49 -10.55
C PRO A 163 14.10 -17.10 -10.61
N SER A 164 13.30 -16.07 -10.81
CA SER A 164 13.76 -14.68 -10.69
C SER A 164 13.59 -14.23 -9.23
N PRO A 165 14.68 -14.16 -8.43
CA PRO A 165 14.57 -13.79 -7.03
C PRO A 165 14.05 -12.36 -6.83
N GLU A 166 14.25 -11.49 -7.81
CA GLU A 166 13.73 -10.12 -7.81
C GLU A 166 12.19 -10.10 -7.90
N VAL A 167 11.61 -10.91 -8.79
CA VAL A 167 10.15 -11.03 -8.94
C VAL A 167 9.55 -11.71 -7.72
N LEU A 168 10.19 -12.78 -7.22
CA LEU A 168 9.73 -13.49 -6.04
C LEU A 168 9.73 -12.57 -4.80
N ALA A 169 10.85 -11.86 -4.54
CA ALA A 169 10.93 -10.91 -3.44
C ALA A 169 9.91 -9.77 -3.58
N ALA A 170 9.70 -9.24 -4.79
CA ALA A 170 8.68 -8.21 -5.02
C ALA A 170 7.26 -8.73 -4.74
N ALA A 171 6.97 -9.98 -5.10
CA ALA A 171 5.66 -10.59 -4.88
C ALA A 171 5.41 -10.84 -3.40
N VAL A 172 6.38 -11.37 -2.66
CA VAL A 172 6.26 -11.58 -1.21
C VAL A 172 6.12 -10.25 -0.47
N ARG A 173 6.83 -9.19 -0.89
CA ARG A 173 6.66 -7.85 -0.32
C ARG A 173 5.30 -7.23 -0.63
N ALA A 174 4.78 -7.46 -1.83
CA ALA A 174 3.42 -7.07 -2.18
C ALA A 174 2.43 -7.79 -1.26
N PHE A 175 2.59 -9.10 -1.06
CA PHE A 175 1.77 -9.88 -0.13
C PHE A 175 1.83 -9.34 1.31
N ALA A 176 3.03 -9.09 1.84
CA ALA A 176 3.22 -8.50 3.17
C ALA A 176 2.45 -7.17 3.32
N LEU A 177 2.49 -6.31 2.29
CA LEU A 177 1.72 -5.07 2.28
C LEU A 177 0.21 -5.33 2.25
N LEU A 178 -0.26 -6.28 1.43
CA LEU A 178 -1.68 -6.60 1.32
C LEU A 178 -2.25 -7.08 2.66
N LEU A 179 -1.49 -7.87 3.44
CA LEU A 179 -1.88 -8.31 4.78
C LEU A 179 -2.24 -7.13 5.71
N THR A 180 -1.51 -6.01 5.61
CA THR A 180 -1.80 -4.80 6.39
C THR A 180 -3.18 -4.19 6.07
N THR A 181 -3.82 -4.61 4.97
CA THR A 181 -5.15 -4.15 4.54
C THR A 181 -6.28 -5.08 4.92
N VAL A 182 -5.94 -6.31 5.33
CA VAL A 182 -6.88 -7.42 5.61
C VAL A 182 -7.49 -7.30 7.01
N GLY A 183 -6.82 -6.62 7.96
CA GLY A 183 -7.39 -6.35 9.29
C GLY A 183 -7.78 -7.62 10.06
N ASP A 184 -8.78 -7.51 10.95
CA ASP A 184 -9.30 -8.64 11.72
C ASP A 184 -10.12 -9.60 10.85
N LEU A 185 -9.69 -10.87 10.81
CA LEU A 185 -10.37 -11.94 10.09
C LEU A 185 -11.26 -12.81 10.97
N THR A 186 -11.39 -12.58 12.28
CA THR A 186 -12.08 -13.47 13.23
C THR A 186 -13.46 -13.92 12.75
N SER A 187 -14.27 -13.01 12.19
CA SER A 187 -15.64 -13.29 11.69
C SER A 187 -15.72 -14.02 10.35
N TYR A 188 -14.59 -14.25 9.67
CA TYR A 188 -14.57 -14.85 8.33
C TYR A 188 -14.52 -16.39 8.36
N PRO A 189 -15.08 -17.07 7.33
CA PRO A 189 -14.98 -18.52 7.18
C PRO A 189 -13.53 -19.00 7.09
N CYS A 190 -13.24 -20.23 7.55
CA CYS A 190 -11.90 -20.82 7.49
C CYS A 190 -11.34 -20.86 6.06
N THR A 191 -12.17 -21.19 5.07
CA THR A 191 -11.77 -21.22 3.66
C THR A 191 -11.31 -19.86 3.14
N PHE A 192 -11.85 -18.76 3.67
CA PHE A 192 -11.38 -17.42 3.34
C PHE A 192 -10.03 -17.14 4.01
N LYS A 193 -9.88 -17.50 5.29
CA LYS A 193 -8.62 -17.31 6.04
C LYS A 193 -7.46 -18.07 5.41
N GLU A 194 -7.66 -19.35 5.10
CA GLU A 194 -6.67 -20.22 4.45
C GLU A 194 -6.27 -19.71 3.06
N ALA A 195 -7.24 -19.20 2.28
CA ALA A 195 -6.95 -18.61 0.97
C ALA A 195 -6.15 -17.30 1.05
N ILE A 196 -6.31 -16.54 2.13
CA ILE A 196 -5.58 -15.29 2.33
C ILE A 196 -4.17 -15.54 2.89
N ILE A 197 -3.98 -16.55 3.75
CA ILE A 197 -2.73 -16.76 4.48
C ILE A 197 -2.29 -18.24 4.41
N PRO A 198 -1.58 -18.63 3.34
CA PRO A 198 -1.00 -19.97 3.25
C PRO A 198 0.29 -20.04 4.09
N PHE A 199 0.16 -20.34 5.39
CA PHE A 199 1.30 -20.42 6.33
C PHE A 199 2.35 -21.46 5.92
N HIS A 200 1.92 -22.57 5.33
CA HIS A 200 2.83 -23.58 4.78
C HIS A 200 3.75 -23.01 3.69
N ASP A 201 3.18 -22.33 2.69
CA ASP A 201 3.94 -21.71 1.61
C ASP A 201 4.86 -20.58 2.14
N LEU A 202 4.44 -19.86 3.20
CA LEU A 202 5.29 -18.87 3.86
C LEU A 202 6.50 -19.48 4.57
N ALA A 203 6.36 -20.66 5.17
CA ALA A 203 7.47 -21.39 5.76
C ALA A 203 8.50 -21.78 4.68
N GLU A 204 8.04 -22.30 3.53
CA GLU A 204 8.94 -22.61 2.40
C GLU A 204 9.69 -21.37 1.89
N LEU A 205 9.03 -20.20 1.86
CA LEU A 205 9.65 -18.95 1.45
C LEU A 205 10.70 -18.44 2.45
N LEU A 206 10.56 -18.74 3.74
CA LEU A 206 11.59 -18.43 4.76
C LEU A 206 12.86 -19.27 4.60
N GLU A 207 12.76 -20.47 4.03
CA GLU A 207 13.92 -21.33 3.75
C GLU A 207 14.61 -21.00 2.42
N CYS A 208 14.08 -20.06 1.64
CA CYS A 208 14.64 -19.67 0.36
C CYS A 208 16.09 -19.15 0.49
N GLU A 209 17.01 -19.59 -0.36
CA GLU A 209 18.42 -19.17 -0.30
C GLU A 209 18.59 -17.64 -0.40
N HIS A 210 17.70 -16.96 -1.13
CA HIS A 210 17.78 -15.54 -1.42
C HIS A 210 17.37 -14.65 -0.23
N PRO A 211 18.28 -13.83 0.34
CA PRO A 211 18.00 -13.05 1.54
C PRO A 211 16.81 -12.07 1.39
N ALA A 212 16.63 -11.48 0.21
CA ALA A 212 15.52 -10.56 -0.04
C ALA A 212 14.14 -11.24 0.04
N VAL A 213 14.06 -12.52 -0.32
CA VAL A 213 12.82 -13.32 -0.22
C VAL A 213 12.57 -13.67 1.23
N ARG A 214 13.59 -14.10 1.97
CA ARG A 214 13.50 -14.43 3.40
C ARG A 214 13.08 -13.23 4.25
N ILE A 215 13.70 -12.07 4.01
CA ILE A 215 13.31 -10.83 4.70
C ILE A 215 11.85 -10.50 4.43
N ALA A 216 11.40 -10.58 3.18
CA ALA A 216 10.01 -10.30 2.82
C ALA A 216 9.02 -11.28 3.44
N ALA A 217 9.37 -12.57 3.51
CA ALA A 217 8.56 -13.59 4.18
C ALA A 217 8.51 -13.35 5.69
N GLY A 218 9.63 -12.95 6.30
CA GLY A 218 9.69 -12.51 7.69
C GLY A 218 8.81 -11.29 7.96
N GLU A 219 8.86 -10.26 7.11
CA GLU A 219 7.97 -9.08 7.21
C GLU A 219 6.50 -9.50 7.16
N ALA A 220 6.12 -10.42 6.26
CA ALA A 220 4.76 -10.94 6.17
C ALA A 220 4.33 -11.67 7.46
N LEU A 221 5.21 -12.51 8.02
CA LEU A 221 4.94 -13.24 9.26
C LEU A 221 4.84 -12.33 10.47
N ALA A 222 5.69 -11.29 10.55
CA ALA A 222 5.61 -10.29 11.60
C ALA A 222 4.24 -9.58 11.61
N VAL A 223 3.75 -9.20 10.41
CA VAL A 223 2.39 -8.65 10.25
C VAL A 223 1.33 -9.68 10.63
N CYS A 224 1.47 -10.94 10.24
CA CYS A 224 0.53 -11.99 10.65
C CYS A 224 0.48 -12.18 12.17
N ALA A 225 1.61 -12.15 12.85
CA ALA A 225 1.69 -12.31 14.30
C ALA A 225 1.05 -11.12 15.02
N GLU A 226 1.40 -9.90 14.60
CA GLU A 226 0.84 -8.66 15.16
C GLU A 226 -0.68 -8.57 14.99
N LEU A 227 -1.19 -8.91 13.80
CA LEU A 227 -2.63 -8.89 13.51
C LEU A 227 -3.37 -10.12 14.10
N SER A 228 -2.71 -10.92 14.93
CA SER A 228 -3.24 -12.15 15.52
C SER A 228 -3.78 -13.13 14.46
N LEU A 229 -3.22 -13.10 13.25
CA LEU A 229 -3.60 -13.97 12.13
C LEU A 229 -2.98 -15.37 12.27
N THR A 230 -1.91 -15.52 13.04
CA THR A 230 -1.26 -16.79 13.37
C THR A 230 -2.18 -17.77 14.10
N GLN A 231 -3.22 -17.29 14.78
CA GLN A 231 -4.26 -18.14 15.38
C GLN A 231 -5.04 -18.98 14.36
N HIS A 232 -4.91 -18.67 13.06
CA HIS A 232 -5.54 -19.39 11.97
C HIS A 232 -4.61 -20.39 11.27
N ALA A 233 -3.33 -20.46 11.68
CA ALA A 233 -2.38 -21.44 11.18
C ALA A 233 -2.62 -22.82 11.80
N SER A 234 -2.16 -23.88 11.12
CA SER A 234 -2.08 -25.21 11.72
C SER A 234 -0.99 -25.22 12.80
N PRO A 235 -1.12 -26.03 13.87
CA PRO A 235 -0.07 -26.16 14.88
C PRO A 235 1.22 -26.75 14.30
N GLU A 236 1.13 -27.54 13.23
CA GLU A 236 2.28 -28.04 12.48
C GLU A 236 3.04 -26.91 11.79
N ASP A 237 2.35 -26.02 11.07
CA ASP A 237 2.98 -24.90 10.36
C ASP A 237 3.64 -23.92 11.33
N ILE A 238 3.00 -23.62 12.47
CA ILE A 238 3.59 -22.74 13.49
C ILE A 238 4.89 -23.33 14.05
N GLN A 239 4.91 -24.63 14.36
CA GLN A 239 6.13 -25.29 14.85
C GLN A 239 7.27 -25.24 13.82
N VAL A 240 6.95 -25.44 12.53
CA VAL A 240 7.94 -25.34 11.45
C VAL A 240 8.48 -23.91 11.33
N ILE A 241 7.60 -22.90 11.35
CA ILE A 241 7.99 -21.49 11.29
C ILE A 241 8.86 -21.09 12.49
N GLU A 242 8.48 -21.47 13.70
CA GLU A 242 9.25 -21.19 14.92
C GLU A 242 10.64 -21.83 14.89
N MET A 243 10.74 -23.06 14.37
CA MET A 243 12.02 -23.75 14.17
C MET A 243 12.91 -22.99 13.19
N ILE A 244 12.38 -22.65 12.00
CA ILE A 244 13.14 -21.92 10.96
C ILE A 244 13.60 -20.56 11.47
N LEU A 245 12.73 -19.81 12.16
CA LEU A 245 13.08 -18.50 12.72
C LEU A 245 14.16 -18.61 13.81
N SER A 246 14.08 -19.64 14.66
CA SER A 246 15.09 -19.89 15.69
C SER A 246 16.45 -20.22 15.08
N ASP A 247 16.47 -21.05 14.03
CA ASP A 247 17.69 -21.38 13.31
C ASP A 247 18.30 -20.13 12.65
N LEU A 248 17.48 -19.32 11.96
CA LEU A 248 17.92 -18.06 11.36
C LEU A 248 18.42 -17.02 12.38
N ALA A 249 17.86 -17.01 13.59
CA ALA A 249 18.28 -16.13 14.68
C ALA A 249 19.55 -16.64 15.40
N ALA A 250 19.80 -17.95 15.40
CA ALA A 250 21.01 -18.55 15.95
C ALA A 250 22.21 -18.50 14.99
N ASP A 251 21.96 -18.47 13.68
CA ASP A 251 22.99 -18.60 12.62
C ASP A 251 23.71 -17.30 12.25
N ALA A 252 24.33 -16.64 13.23
CA ALA A 252 25.34 -15.61 12.95
C ALA A 252 26.65 -16.17 12.36
N SER A 253 26.84 -17.50 12.27
CA SER A 253 28.18 -18.09 12.09
C SER A 253 28.40 -19.23 11.09
N SER A 254 27.43 -19.71 10.30
CA SER A 254 27.78 -20.65 9.20
C SER A 254 26.82 -20.64 8.01
N ASP A 255 27.41 -20.54 6.81
CA ASP A 255 26.84 -20.74 5.46
C ASP A 255 25.81 -19.76 4.87
N GLN A 256 25.06 -18.97 5.65
CA GLN A 256 23.94 -18.18 5.06
C GLN A 256 24.18 -16.68 4.77
N ASN A 257 25.37 -16.12 5.04
CA ASN A 257 25.74 -14.70 4.80
C ASN A 257 24.73 -13.67 5.36
N LEU A 258 24.14 -13.91 6.53
CA LEU A 258 23.27 -12.94 7.19
C LEU A 258 24.09 -11.85 7.89
N THR A 259 23.63 -10.61 7.79
CA THR A 259 24.17 -9.47 8.55
C THR A 259 23.64 -9.47 9.98
N GLU A 260 24.35 -8.81 10.90
CA GLU A 260 23.90 -8.67 12.30
C GLU A 260 22.48 -8.09 12.39
N GLU A 261 22.16 -7.09 11.55
CA GLU A 261 20.83 -6.48 11.46
C GLU A 261 19.74 -7.48 11.04
N GLN A 262 20.06 -8.43 10.15
CA GLN A 262 19.11 -9.45 9.70
C GLN A 262 18.87 -10.51 10.77
N VAL A 263 19.91 -10.91 11.50
CA VAL A 263 19.79 -11.83 12.64
C VAL A 263 18.91 -11.21 13.72
N GLU A 264 19.14 -9.94 14.04
CA GLU A 264 18.32 -9.18 14.99
C GLU A 264 16.86 -9.08 14.52
N PHE A 265 16.63 -8.82 13.24
CA PHE A 265 15.30 -8.81 12.64
C PHE A 265 14.57 -10.16 12.80
N PHE A 266 15.21 -11.30 12.51
CA PHE A 266 14.58 -12.61 12.69
C PHE A 266 14.36 -12.97 14.16
N GLN A 267 15.27 -12.56 15.05
CA GLN A 267 15.07 -12.71 16.50
C GLN A 267 13.84 -11.94 16.98
N GLN A 268 13.66 -10.69 16.53
CA GLN A 268 12.47 -9.89 16.86
C GLN A 268 11.17 -10.57 16.38
N ILE A 269 11.18 -11.17 15.19
CA ILE A 269 10.01 -11.93 14.69
C ILE A 269 9.75 -13.16 15.55
N ALA A 270 10.79 -13.94 15.89
CA ALA A 270 10.66 -15.11 16.76
C ALA A 270 10.09 -14.74 18.14
N ASP A 271 10.56 -13.62 18.71
CA ASP A 271 10.08 -13.10 19.99
C ASP A 271 8.60 -12.71 19.92
N ILE A 272 8.15 -12.10 18.83
CA ILE A 272 6.73 -11.73 18.64
C ILE A 272 5.85 -12.95 18.47
N MET A 273 6.29 -13.92 17.67
CA MET A 273 5.56 -15.18 17.51
C MET A 273 5.37 -15.87 18.86
N SER A 274 6.34 -15.73 19.78
CA SER A 274 6.33 -16.35 21.10
C SER A 274 5.61 -15.52 22.20
N GLN A 275 5.69 -14.18 22.14
CA GLN A 275 5.34 -13.27 23.25
C GLN A 275 4.44 -12.08 22.86
N GLY A 276 4.23 -11.82 21.57
CA GLY A 276 3.25 -10.85 21.06
C GLY A 276 3.64 -9.36 21.09
N GLY A 277 4.92 -8.96 21.12
CA GLY A 277 5.32 -7.54 21.23
C GLY A 277 6.25 -7.00 20.13
N CYS A 278 5.86 -5.91 19.44
CA CYS A 278 6.62 -5.25 18.36
C CYS A 278 7.84 -4.42 18.88
N PRO A 279 8.95 -4.28 18.12
CA PRO A 279 10.02 -3.34 18.45
C PRO A 279 9.56 -1.88 18.24
N GLU A 280 9.88 -0.99 19.17
CA GLU A 280 9.71 0.45 18.98
C GLU A 280 10.79 0.98 18.02
N THR A 281 10.39 1.49 16.85
CA THR A 281 11.32 2.11 15.88
C THR A 281 10.97 3.58 15.67
N GLU A 282 11.93 4.48 15.87
CA GLU A 282 11.75 5.93 15.69
C GLU A 282 12.39 6.43 14.38
N GLU A 283 11.60 6.94 13.44
CA GLU A 283 12.11 7.58 12.21
C GLU A 283 11.96 9.12 12.27
N SER A 284 13.09 9.84 12.25
CA SER A 284 13.08 11.31 12.28
C SER A 284 12.80 11.92 10.89
N VAL A 285 11.71 12.70 10.74
CA VAL A 285 11.39 13.43 9.51
C VAL A 285 11.43 14.96 9.74
N PRO A 286 12.08 15.77 8.88
CA PRO A 286 12.03 17.23 8.99
C PRO A 286 10.63 17.79 8.64
N SER A 287 10.02 18.57 9.54
CA SER A 287 8.78 19.33 9.26
C SER A 287 9.11 20.68 8.63
N SER A 288 8.31 21.12 7.65
CA SER A 288 8.53 22.38 6.92
C SER A 288 7.75 23.58 7.49
N TYR A 289 6.78 23.35 8.38
CA TYR A 289 5.89 24.40 8.91
C TYR A 289 6.25 24.87 10.33
N THR A 290 7.16 24.17 10.99
CA THR A 290 7.81 24.59 12.23
C THR A 290 9.27 24.17 12.12
N SER A 291 10.19 24.93 12.71
CA SER A 291 11.63 24.61 12.73
C SER A 291 11.88 23.41 13.66
N GLY A 292 11.27 22.26 13.37
CA GLY A 292 11.27 21.06 14.20
C GLY A 292 11.29 19.81 13.34
N ARG A 293 12.05 18.79 13.78
CA ARG A 293 11.91 17.42 13.25
C ARG A 293 10.65 16.83 13.87
N SER A 294 9.69 16.40 13.06
CA SER A 294 8.61 15.51 13.51
C SER A 294 9.16 14.09 13.46
N VAL A 295 9.33 13.45 14.62
CA VAL A 295 9.68 12.03 14.69
C VAL A 295 8.40 11.24 14.45
N LEU A 296 8.40 10.38 13.44
CA LEU A 296 7.38 9.37 13.26
C LEU A 296 7.80 8.16 14.09
N ARG A 297 7.04 7.89 15.14
CA ARG A 297 7.21 6.67 15.91
C ARG A 297 6.41 5.58 15.20
N VAL A 298 7.09 4.50 14.84
CA VAL A 298 6.46 3.30 14.31
C VAL A 298 6.42 2.29 15.44
N SER A 299 5.22 2.00 15.92
CA SER A 299 4.99 1.04 17.01
C SER A 299 4.49 -0.32 16.53
N THR A 300 4.28 -0.49 15.22
CA THR A 300 3.71 -1.70 14.63
C THR A 300 4.39 -2.14 13.33
N TRP A 301 4.49 -3.45 13.11
CA TRP A 301 4.99 -4.10 11.90
C TRP A 301 4.15 -3.79 10.68
N ALA A 302 2.82 -3.81 10.82
CA ALA A 302 1.94 -3.44 9.72
C ALA A 302 2.25 -2.02 9.23
N ARG A 303 2.49 -1.09 10.17
CA ARG A 303 2.87 0.28 9.82
C ARG A 303 4.29 0.35 9.24
N LEU A 304 5.24 -0.40 9.78
CA LEU A 304 6.60 -0.47 9.26
C LEU A 304 6.63 -0.97 7.80
N VAL A 305 5.92 -2.06 7.50
CA VAL A 305 5.81 -2.62 6.15
C VAL A 305 5.19 -1.62 5.18
N GLN A 306 4.12 -0.92 5.60
CA GLN A 306 3.53 0.15 4.80
C GLN A 306 4.52 1.29 4.52
N LEU A 307 5.23 1.77 5.53
CA LEU A 307 6.20 2.86 5.36
C LEU A 307 7.40 2.44 4.51
N ASN A 308 7.92 1.23 4.69
CA ASN A 308 8.99 0.66 3.86
C ASN A 308 8.56 0.59 2.39
N PHE A 309 7.33 0.13 2.13
CA PHE A 309 6.76 0.13 0.79
C PHE A 309 6.65 1.56 0.23
N LEU A 310 6.02 2.47 0.97
CA LEU A 310 5.78 3.85 0.53
C LEU A 310 7.07 4.62 0.28
N LYS A 311 8.09 4.45 1.13
CA LYS A 311 9.41 5.07 0.99
C LYS A 311 10.09 4.62 -0.30
N ARG A 312 10.05 3.33 -0.62
CA ARG A 312 10.55 2.79 -1.90
C ARG A 312 9.70 3.26 -3.08
N PHE A 313 8.39 3.18 -2.97
CA PHE A 313 7.48 3.41 -4.08
C PHE A 313 7.39 4.90 -4.46
N LEU A 314 7.25 5.80 -3.48
CA LEU A 314 7.16 7.25 -3.67
C LEU A 314 8.52 7.93 -3.83
N ASN A 315 9.62 7.27 -3.44
CA ASN A 315 10.99 7.76 -3.61
C ASN A 315 11.16 9.20 -3.06
N LYS A 316 11.60 10.16 -3.89
CA LYS A 316 11.79 11.57 -3.50
C LYS A 316 10.48 12.25 -3.07
N GLY A 317 9.34 11.71 -3.50
CA GLY A 317 8.00 12.17 -3.17
C GLY A 317 7.51 11.77 -1.78
N PHE A 318 8.14 10.78 -1.15
CA PHE A 318 7.68 10.17 0.10
C PHE A 318 7.32 11.19 1.18
N ARG A 319 8.21 12.16 1.44
CA ARG A 319 7.99 13.18 2.47
C ARG A 319 6.80 14.08 2.19
N LYS A 320 6.63 14.50 0.93
CA LYS A 320 5.55 15.41 0.55
C LYS A 320 4.20 14.70 0.63
N HIS A 321 4.13 13.46 0.16
CA HIS A 321 2.95 12.63 0.34
C HIS A 321 2.62 12.44 1.82
N LEU A 322 3.60 12.11 2.66
CA LEU A 322 3.34 11.89 4.09
C LEU A 322 2.80 13.14 4.81
N GLN A 323 3.21 14.33 4.38
CA GLN A 323 2.75 15.61 4.94
C GLN A 323 1.37 16.03 4.42
N ASP A 324 1.18 15.96 3.10
CA ASP A 324 0.06 16.59 2.41
C ASP A 324 -1.06 15.60 2.05
N ASN A 325 -0.76 14.30 1.97
CA ASN A 325 -1.74 13.28 1.58
C ASN A 325 -2.55 12.82 2.79
N LEU A 326 -3.86 13.01 2.71
CA LEU A 326 -4.81 12.59 3.74
C LEU A 326 -4.81 11.07 3.97
N LEU A 327 -4.41 10.28 2.97
CA LEU A 327 -4.28 8.84 3.09
C LEU A 327 -3.32 8.46 4.23
N PHE A 328 -2.22 9.19 4.42
CA PHE A 328 -1.17 8.77 5.36
C PHE A 328 -1.18 9.49 6.70
N ARG A 329 -2.12 10.42 6.91
CA ARG A 329 -2.26 11.13 8.19
C ARG A 329 -2.87 10.19 9.23
N GLU A 330 -2.06 9.79 10.20
CA GLU A 330 -2.55 9.30 11.48
C GLU A 330 -3.39 10.42 12.12
N GLN A 331 -4.62 10.12 12.53
CA GLN A 331 -5.30 11.01 13.44
C GLN A 331 -4.49 10.97 14.74
N VAL A 332 -3.77 12.06 15.02
CA VAL A 332 -3.29 12.29 16.38
C VAL A 332 -4.54 12.37 17.23
N ASP A 333 -4.78 11.35 18.06
CA ASP A 333 -5.83 11.38 19.07
C ASP A 333 -5.60 12.65 19.90
N SER A 334 -6.42 13.66 19.64
CA SER A 334 -6.48 14.86 20.46
C SER A 334 -7.22 14.54 21.76
N SER A 335 -6.73 13.55 22.50
CA SER A 335 -7.19 13.17 23.83
C SER A 335 -6.54 14.00 24.93
N ASP A 336 -5.49 14.79 24.64
CA ASP A 336 -4.76 15.59 25.63
C ASP A 336 -5.05 17.10 25.57
N ALA A 337 -6.21 17.49 25.05
CA ALA A 337 -6.73 18.84 25.27
C ALA A 337 -7.67 18.85 26.48
N VAL A 338 -7.09 18.86 27.68
CA VAL A 338 -7.81 19.07 28.94
C VAL A 338 -8.28 20.52 29.00
N ASP A 339 -9.60 20.70 29.07
CA ASP A 339 -10.43 21.78 29.63
C ASP A 339 -9.99 23.26 29.50
N GLU A 340 -10.81 24.10 28.83
CA GLU A 340 -11.91 24.85 29.49
C GLU A 340 -12.62 25.83 28.53
N ALA A 341 -13.85 26.19 28.92
CA ALA A 341 -14.69 27.32 28.47
C ALA A 341 -15.66 27.09 27.29
N ASP A 342 -16.72 26.35 27.58
CA ASP A 342 -18.11 26.86 27.73
C ASP A 342 -18.54 28.06 26.84
N GLU A 343 -19.43 27.81 25.87
CA GLU A 343 -20.61 28.66 25.64
C GLU A 343 -21.66 27.95 24.75
N GLN A 344 -22.90 27.91 25.25
CA GLN A 344 -24.06 27.24 24.66
C GLN A 344 -24.71 28.01 23.47
N PRO A 345 -25.58 27.33 22.67
CA PRO A 345 -25.94 27.75 21.31
C PRO A 345 -27.23 28.56 21.22
N SER A 346 -27.35 29.42 20.20
CA SER A 346 -28.64 30.01 19.81
C SER A 346 -28.85 29.94 18.29
N GLY A 347 -30.05 29.57 17.86
CA GLY A 347 -30.50 29.72 16.47
C GLY A 347 -31.10 28.47 15.80
N LYS A 348 -32.39 28.20 16.07
CA LYS A 348 -33.21 27.20 15.34
C LYS A 348 -33.38 27.59 13.87
N GLY A 349 -32.93 26.74 12.94
CA GLY A 349 -33.29 26.77 11.52
C GLY A 349 -33.82 25.42 11.05
N ARG A 350 -35.14 25.23 11.04
CA ARG A 350 -35.80 24.06 10.45
C ARG A 350 -35.58 24.05 8.93
N ARG A 351 -34.90 23.03 8.41
CA ARG A 351 -35.16 22.48 7.06
C ARG A 351 -35.31 20.96 7.14
N ARG A 352 -36.56 20.51 7.09
CA ARG A 352 -36.95 19.12 6.84
C ARG A 352 -36.80 18.85 5.34
N GLY A 353 -35.97 17.87 4.98
CA GLY A 353 -35.85 17.34 3.63
C GLY A 353 -34.46 16.73 3.42
N GLY A 354 -34.36 15.40 3.38
CA GLY A 354 -33.10 14.67 3.10
C GLY A 354 -32.63 13.69 4.18
N GLY A 355 -33.51 13.17 5.04
CA GLY A 355 -33.13 12.33 6.19
C GLY A 355 -32.80 10.86 5.88
N ARG A 356 -33.10 10.35 4.67
CA ARG A 356 -32.73 8.98 4.29
C ARG A 356 -31.44 8.95 3.49
N GLU A 357 -31.30 9.79 2.45
CA GLU A 357 -30.13 9.81 1.56
C GLU A 357 -28.82 10.23 2.27
N LYS A 358 -28.87 11.23 3.15
CA LYS A 358 -27.71 11.64 3.98
C LYS A 358 -27.27 10.60 5.01
N ARG A 359 -28.16 9.68 5.38
CA ARG A 359 -27.88 8.66 6.41
C ARG A 359 -27.04 7.52 5.83
N TRP A 360 -27.21 7.20 4.54
CA TRP A 360 -26.38 6.24 3.80
C TRP A 360 -24.98 6.79 3.52
N SER A 361 -24.87 8.06 3.12
CA SER A 361 -23.55 8.70 2.92
C SER A 361 -22.77 8.91 4.22
N SER A 362 -23.45 9.15 5.35
CA SER A 362 -22.78 9.29 6.65
C SER A 362 -22.38 7.94 7.25
N ALA A 363 -23.15 6.88 6.98
CA ALA A 363 -22.79 5.52 7.39
C ALA A 363 -21.56 5.02 6.61
N MET A 364 -21.52 5.17 5.28
CA MET A 364 -20.33 4.83 4.49
C MET A 364 -19.10 5.67 4.85
N ARG A 365 -19.26 6.96 5.18
CA ARG A 365 -18.15 7.79 5.70
C ARG A 365 -17.63 7.25 7.03
N ARG A 366 -18.51 6.87 7.97
CA ARG A 366 -18.11 6.24 9.24
C ARG A 366 -17.48 4.88 9.01
N ASP A 367 -18.07 4.00 8.22
CA ASP A 367 -17.52 2.67 7.93
C ASP A 367 -16.16 2.78 7.21
N ARG A 368 -15.93 3.84 6.42
CA ARG A 368 -14.66 4.18 5.78
C ARG A 368 -13.62 4.70 6.78
N ASP A 369 -14.01 5.66 7.61
CA ASP A 369 -13.12 6.23 8.62
C ASP A 369 -12.75 5.13 9.63
N ILE A 370 -13.70 4.28 10.03
CA ILE A 370 -13.49 3.06 10.83
C ILE A 370 -12.63 2.04 10.10
N CYS A 371 -12.81 1.79 8.80
CA CYS A 371 -11.94 0.86 8.07
C CYS A 371 -10.49 1.39 7.99
N TRP A 372 -10.33 2.68 7.76
CA TRP A 372 -9.02 3.32 7.69
C TRP A 372 -8.35 3.43 9.07
N GLU A 373 -9.14 3.74 10.10
CA GLU A 373 -8.77 3.71 11.52
C GLU A 373 -8.51 2.27 11.98
N ASN A 374 -9.18 1.25 11.49
CA ASN A 374 -8.84 -0.15 11.80
C ASN A 374 -7.55 -0.61 11.11
N LYS A 375 -7.20 -0.01 9.95
CA LYS A 375 -5.96 -0.28 9.21
C LYS A 375 -4.73 0.45 9.74
N ASN A 376 -4.94 1.57 10.43
CA ASN A 376 -3.87 2.48 10.86
C ASN A 376 -3.96 2.90 12.33
N GLY A 377 -5.04 2.56 13.02
CA GLY A 377 -5.28 2.75 14.45
C GLY A 377 -4.99 1.44 15.15
N PHE A 378 -3.72 1.24 15.44
CA PHE A 378 -3.28 0.13 16.27
C PHE A 378 -3.29 0.58 17.72
N SER A 379 -4.18 -0.03 18.51
CA SER A 379 -4.27 0.20 19.94
C SER A 379 -2.95 -0.14 20.61
N VAL A 380 -2.32 0.86 21.24
CA VAL A 380 -1.33 0.62 22.30
C VAL A 380 -2.12 0.06 23.47
N TYR A 381 -2.14 -1.27 23.62
CA TYR A 381 -2.55 -1.86 24.88
C TYR A 381 -1.39 -1.72 25.86
N ASP A 382 -1.62 -0.95 26.92
CA ASP A 382 -0.75 -0.80 28.10
C ASP A 382 -0.42 -2.15 28.76
#